data_AF-A0A8H3DNU5-F1
#
_entry.id   AF-A0A8H3DNU5-F1
#
_cell.length_a   1.000
_cell.length_b   1.000
_cell.length_c   1.000
_cell.angle_alpha   90.00
_cell.angle_beta   90.00
_cell.angle_gamma   90.00
#
_symmetry.space_group_name_H-M   'P 1'
#
loop_
_entity.id
_entity.type
_entity.pdbx_description
1 polymer ?
#
loop_
_entity_poly.entity_id
_entity_poly.type
_entity_poly.pdbx_seq_one_letter_code
_entity_poly.pdbx_strand_id
1 'polypeptide(L)'
;MWAGINLAATLILLATAGTNAQQKVRKNHTIDQTVPLRTHSIYAPYVDQDLQNRWFSFGGNAYVNTNKHVRLTRDKPSQSGWLWSRLPLTASSYEIIIEFKASRVSGGSSHLYGDGFAIWLTDTRAQPGPVFGSVDNFVGLGIFIDTYANARHTYAFPRIMGMLGDGKTSYDLGNDGASNELAACSANIRKTEIATKLKLTYFKDEYLNVQLQYKGWDEWTECFTVHDVSLPNSPYLGFTAHTGDVSDNHE
;
A
#
# COMPACT_ATOMS: atom_id res chain seq x y z
N MET A 1 3.48 -46.87 76.88
CA MET A 1 3.79 -47.81 75.77
C MET A 1 2.55 -47.89 74.88
N TRP A 2 2.69 -47.53 73.59
CA TRP A 2 1.77 -47.80 72.46
C TRP A 2 0.43 -47.04 72.50
N ALA A 3 -0.18 -46.56 71.41
CA ALA A 3 0.19 -46.27 70.02
C ALA A 3 -0.89 -45.30 69.51
N GLY A 4 -0.54 -44.22 68.82
CA GLY A 4 -1.49 -43.31 68.19
C GLY A 4 -1.24 -43.27 66.69
N ILE A 5 -2.14 -43.86 65.91
CA ILE A 5 -2.13 -43.84 64.45
C ILE A 5 -2.79 -42.54 63.98
N ASN A 6 -2.05 -41.69 63.28
CA ASN A 6 -2.62 -40.57 62.52
C ASN A 6 -2.25 -40.76 61.03
N LEU A 7 -3.25 -41.06 60.22
CA LEU A 7 -3.17 -40.94 58.76
C LEU A 7 -3.21 -39.46 58.40
N ALA A 8 -2.11 -38.92 57.88
CA ALA A 8 -2.09 -37.64 57.18
C ALA A 8 -2.10 -37.91 55.67
N ALA A 9 -3.23 -37.63 55.02
CA ALA A 9 -3.36 -37.62 53.57
C ALA A 9 -2.86 -36.28 53.03
N THR A 10 -1.79 -36.29 52.25
CA THR A 10 -1.22 -35.11 51.60
C THR A 10 -2.03 -34.78 50.35
N LEU A 11 -2.85 -33.72 50.39
CA LEU A 11 -3.47 -33.14 49.19
C LEU A 11 -2.44 -32.26 48.47
N ILE A 12 -2.10 -32.64 47.23
CA ILE A 12 -1.33 -31.81 46.31
C ILE A 12 -2.29 -30.81 45.65
N LEU A 13 -2.17 -29.51 45.98
CA LEU A 13 -2.82 -28.44 45.23
C LEU A 13 -2.07 -28.21 43.92
N LEU A 14 -2.66 -28.64 42.80
CA LEU A 14 -2.31 -28.16 41.46
C LEU A 14 -2.99 -26.80 41.24
N ALA A 15 -2.24 -25.72 41.40
CA ALA A 15 -2.65 -24.41 40.92
C ALA A 15 -2.52 -24.38 39.39
N THR A 16 -3.63 -24.56 38.68
CA THR A 16 -3.70 -24.29 37.25
C THR A 16 -3.73 -22.78 37.03
N ALA A 17 -2.58 -22.20 36.71
CA ALA A 17 -2.50 -20.84 36.20
C ALA A 17 -3.24 -20.79 34.84
N GLY A 18 -4.45 -20.22 34.85
CA GLY A 18 -5.20 -19.95 33.64
C GLY A 18 -4.45 -18.93 32.79
N THR A 19 -4.02 -19.36 31.60
CA THR A 19 -3.53 -18.46 30.56
C THR A 19 -4.71 -17.65 30.02
N ASN A 20 -4.86 -16.41 30.48
CA ASN A 20 -5.72 -15.41 29.84
C ASN A 20 -5.10 -15.01 28.50
N ALA A 21 -5.29 -15.85 27.47
CA ALA A 21 -5.16 -15.41 26.10
C ALA A 21 -6.41 -14.60 25.76
N GLN A 22 -6.33 -13.27 25.92
CA GLN A 22 -7.36 -12.36 25.42
C GLN A 22 -7.36 -12.44 23.89
N GLN A 23 -8.19 -13.33 23.33
CA GLN A 23 -8.60 -13.22 21.93
C GLN A 23 -9.41 -11.93 21.78
N LYS A 24 -8.77 -10.90 21.22
CA LYS A 24 -9.42 -9.65 20.81
C LYS A 24 -10.55 -10.04 19.84
N VAL A 25 -11.81 -9.89 20.27
CA VAL A 25 -12.99 -10.23 19.47
C VAL A 25 -12.94 -9.42 18.18
N ARG A 26 -12.84 -10.11 17.03
CA ARG A 26 -12.88 -9.47 15.71
C ARG A 26 -14.24 -8.82 15.53
N LYS A 27 -14.27 -7.49 15.44
CA LYS A 27 -15.49 -6.74 15.10
C LYS A 27 -15.73 -6.92 13.60
N ASN A 28 -16.83 -7.58 13.24
CA ASN A 28 -17.32 -7.55 11.87
C ASN A 28 -17.99 -6.19 11.65
N HIS A 29 -17.25 -5.23 11.10
CA HIS A 29 -17.82 -3.96 10.65
C HIS A 29 -18.52 -4.17 9.32
N THR A 30 -19.83 -3.94 9.29
CA THR A 30 -20.53 -3.64 8.04
C THR A 30 -20.33 -2.17 7.74
N ILE A 31 -19.77 -1.85 6.57
CA ILE A 31 -19.65 -0.46 6.10
C ILE A 31 -21.06 -0.01 5.73
N ASP A 32 -21.82 0.46 6.71
CA ASP A 32 -23.23 0.83 6.51
C ASP A 32 -23.36 2.19 5.81
N GLN A 33 -22.33 3.04 5.88
CA GLN A 33 -22.32 4.36 5.24
C GLN A 33 -20.90 4.83 4.90
N THR A 34 -20.67 5.19 3.64
CA THR A 34 -19.45 5.87 3.18
C THR A 34 -19.73 7.33 2.85
N VAL A 35 -18.79 8.22 3.19
CA VAL A 35 -18.87 9.64 2.83
C VAL A 35 -17.78 9.94 1.80
N PRO A 36 -18.13 10.28 0.54
CA PRO A 36 -17.15 10.63 -0.47
C PRO A 36 -16.33 11.86 -0.08
N LEU A 37 -15.00 11.74 -0.09
CA LEU A 37 -14.09 12.83 0.24
C LEU A 37 -13.56 13.51 -1.02
N ARG A 38 -14.30 14.52 -1.51
CA ARG A 38 -13.92 15.28 -2.73
C ARG A 38 -12.49 15.86 -2.66
N THR A 39 -12.01 16.20 -1.47
CA THR A 39 -10.65 16.73 -1.27
C THR A 39 -9.53 15.70 -1.49
N HIS A 40 -9.88 14.41 -1.56
CA HIS A 40 -8.97 13.28 -1.75
C HIS A 40 -9.41 12.38 -2.92
N SER A 41 -10.29 12.88 -3.79
CA SER A 41 -10.72 12.20 -5.00
C SER A 41 -10.32 13.00 -6.23
N ILE A 42 -9.80 12.32 -7.25
CA ILE A 42 -9.42 12.93 -8.52
C ILE A 42 -9.96 12.06 -9.67
N TYR A 43 -10.56 12.71 -10.66
CA TYR A 43 -11.16 12.09 -11.85
C TYR A 43 -11.20 13.13 -12.98
N ALA A 44 -11.42 12.69 -14.21
CA ALA A 44 -11.52 13.59 -15.37
C ALA A 44 -12.68 14.61 -15.21
N PRO A 45 -12.48 15.90 -15.52
CA PRO A 45 -11.23 16.52 -15.94
C PRO A 45 -10.24 16.68 -14.77
N TYR A 46 -9.01 16.18 -14.94
CA TYR A 46 -8.00 16.12 -13.88
C TYR A 46 -7.39 17.48 -13.54
N VAL A 47 -7.45 18.44 -14.47
CA VAL A 47 -7.01 19.83 -14.28
C VAL A 47 -8.04 20.78 -14.88
N ASP A 48 -8.06 22.00 -14.38
CA ASP A 48 -8.87 23.10 -14.91
C ASP A 48 -8.17 23.84 -16.08
N GLN A 49 -8.73 24.97 -16.49
CA GLN A 49 -8.22 25.79 -17.58
C GLN A 49 -6.80 26.33 -17.31
N ASP A 50 -6.44 26.50 -16.04
CA ASP A 50 -5.11 26.97 -15.62
C ASP A 50 -4.09 25.82 -15.53
N LEU A 51 -4.47 24.62 -16.00
CA LEU A 51 -3.69 23.38 -15.90
C LEU A 51 -3.33 23.00 -14.45
N GLN A 52 -4.18 23.39 -13.50
CA GLN A 52 -4.01 23.10 -12.08
C GLN A 52 -5.13 22.18 -11.58
N ASN A 53 -4.85 21.49 -10.47
CA ASN A 53 -5.87 20.81 -9.69
C ASN A 53 -5.98 21.46 -8.30
N ARG A 54 -7.21 21.72 -7.85
CA ARG A 54 -7.48 22.36 -6.57
C ARG A 54 -7.04 21.53 -5.37
N TRP A 55 -7.12 20.20 -5.46
CA TRP A 55 -6.94 19.28 -4.34
C TRP A 55 -5.66 18.47 -4.41
N PHE A 56 -5.10 18.31 -5.62
CA PHE A 56 -3.85 17.62 -5.85
C PHE A 56 -2.80 18.54 -6.46
N SER A 57 -1.54 18.22 -6.21
CA SER A 57 -0.39 18.80 -6.89
C SER A 57 0.40 17.67 -7.53
N PHE A 58 0.95 17.92 -8.72
CA PHE A 58 1.80 16.97 -9.42
C PHE A 58 3.13 17.65 -9.80
N GLY A 59 4.17 16.84 -10.02
CA GLY A 59 5.48 17.35 -10.39
C GLY A 59 6.49 16.26 -10.75
N GLY A 60 7.75 16.66 -10.90
CA GLY A 60 8.78 15.80 -11.49
C GLY A 60 8.50 15.59 -12.98
N ASN A 61 8.54 14.33 -13.42
CA ASN A 61 8.20 13.95 -14.79
C ASN A 61 6.70 13.67 -15.01
N ALA A 62 5.87 13.82 -13.98
CA ALA A 62 4.44 13.62 -14.10
C ALA A 62 3.81 14.69 -14.99
N TYR A 63 2.83 14.28 -15.80
CA TYR A 63 2.00 15.20 -16.58
C TYR A 63 0.55 14.74 -16.60
N VAL A 64 -0.35 15.66 -16.90
CA VAL A 64 -1.78 15.40 -16.90
C VAL A 64 -2.32 15.48 -18.33
N ASN A 65 -3.00 14.43 -18.78
CA ASN A 65 -3.90 14.52 -19.91
C ASN A 65 -5.31 14.80 -19.37
N THR A 66 -5.76 16.05 -19.53
CA THR A 66 -6.93 16.62 -18.84
C THR A 66 -8.14 15.68 -18.77
N ASN A 67 -8.46 14.96 -19.84
CA ASN A 67 -9.67 14.14 -19.92
C ASN A 67 -9.39 12.63 -20.00
N LYS A 68 -8.15 12.19 -19.75
CA LYS A 68 -7.78 10.77 -19.89
C LYS A 68 -7.18 10.22 -18.61
N HIS A 69 -6.04 10.75 -18.18
CA HIS A 69 -5.29 10.21 -17.05
C HIS A 69 -4.23 11.19 -16.54
N VAL A 70 -3.74 10.93 -15.34
CA VAL A 70 -2.47 11.48 -14.84
C VAL A 70 -1.40 10.45 -15.15
N ARG A 71 -0.31 10.83 -15.83
CA ARG A 71 0.83 9.93 -16.07
C ARG A 71 1.98 10.33 -15.17
N LEU A 72 2.43 9.44 -14.28
CA LEU A 72 3.52 9.69 -13.36
C LEU A 72 4.89 9.56 -14.05
N THR A 73 5.09 8.50 -14.84
CA THR A 73 6.28 8.36 -15.69
C THR A 73 5.91 7.88 -17.08
N ARG A 74 6.79 8.16 -18.03
CA ARG A 74 6.70 7.64 -19.39
C ARG A 74 7.57 6.39 -19.51
N ASP A 75 7.34 5.63 -20.57
CA ASP A 75 8.24 4.58 -21.05
C ASP A 75 9.55 5.18 -21.59
N LYS A 76 10.33 5.77 -20.66
CA LYS A 76 11.66 6.34 -20.83
C LYS A 76 12.48 6.02 -19.57
N PRO A 77 13.80 5.79 -19.70
CA PRO A 77 14.66 5.62 -18.54
C PRO A 77 14.72 6.86 -17.64
N SER A 78 15.09 6.64 -16.38
CA SER A 78 15.40 7.70 -15.40
C SER A 78 14.30 8.75 -15.26
N GLN A 79 13.04 8.32 -15.18
CA GLN A 79 11.91 9.21 -14.87
C GLN A 79 11.52 9.06 -13.41
N SER A 80 11.11 10.17 -12.80
CA SER A 80 10.54 10.21 -11.46
C SER A 80 9.43 11.24 -11.42
N GLY A 81 8.20 10.81 -11.15
CA GLY A 81 7.04 11.69 -11.11
C GLY A 81 6.14 11.40 -9.92
N TRP A 82 5.38 12.41 -9.51
CA TRP A 82 4.54 12.33 -8.34
C TRP A 82 3.23 13.10 -8.50
N LEU A 83 2.22 12.66 -7.75
CA LEU A 83 0.93 13.27 -7.53
C LEU A 83 0.61 13.16 -6.03
N TRP A 84 0.34 14.28 -5.36
CA TRP A 84 0.09 14.32 -3.93
C TRP A 84 -1.15 15.16 -3.61
N SER A 85 -1.93 14.75 -2.62
CA SER A 85 -2.97 15.60 -2.05
C SER A 85 -2.34 16.87 -1.47
N ARG A 86 -3.05 18.00 -1.59
CA ARG A 86 -2.64 19.29 -1.01
C ARG A 86 -3.00 19.39 0.47
N LEU A 87 -4.05 18.69 0.87
CA LEU A 87 -4.54 18.63 2.24
C LEU A 87 -4.27 17.24 2.84
N PRO A 88 -4.04 17.15 4.15
CA PRO A 88 -3.98 15.88 4.83
C PRO A 88 -5.38 15.25 4.98
N LEU A 89 -5.41 13.92 5.05
CA LEU A 89 -6.62 13.13 5.25
C LEU A 89 -6.98 13.09 6.73
N THR A 90 -8.06 13.76 7.12
CA THR A 90 -8.48 13.86 8.53
C THR A 90 -9.46 12.78 8.98
N ALA A 91 -9.95 11.94 8.05
CA ALA A 91 -10.81 10.82 8.38
C ALA A 91 -9.99 9.75 9.14
N SER A 92 -10.54 9.24 10.24
CA SER A 92 -9.86 8.22 11.06
C SER A 92 -9.81 6.85 10.36
N SER A 93 -10.89 6.50 9.66
CA SER A 93 -11.01 5.28 8.87
C SER A 93 -11.45 5.66 7.47
N TYR A 94 -10.92 4.99 6.47
CA TYR A 94 -11.14 5.36 5.08
C TYR A 94 -10.96 4.17 4.15
N GLU A 95 -11.61 4.28 3.00
CA GLU A 95 -11.42 3.39 1.86
C GLU A 95 -10.96 4.24 0.68
N ILE A 96 -9.91 3.78 0.00
CA ILE A 96 -9.32 4.45 -1.16
C ILE A 96 -9.33 3.46 -2.31
N ILE A 97 -10.06 3.78 -3.37
CA ILE A 97 -10.10 3.00 -4.60
C ILE A 97 -9.28 3.73 -5.66
N ILE A 98 -8.31 3.05 -6.22
CA ILE A 98 -7.32 3.58 -7.15
C ILE A 98 -7.41 2.75 -8.42
N GLU A 99 -7.78 3.36 -9.52
CA GLU A 99 -7.64 2.77 -10.85
C GLU A 99 -6.27 3.16 -11.40
N PHE A 100 -5.50 2.19 -11.88
CA PHE A 100 -4.15 2.42 -12.39
C PHE A 100 -3.86 1.53 -13.59
N LYS A 101 -2.82 1.90 -14.34
CA LYS A 101 -2.32 1.12 -15.47
C LYS A 101 -0.80 1.23 -15.59
N ALA A 102 -0.15 0.07 -15.58
CA ALA A 102 1.25 -0.07 -15.99
C ALA A 102 1.28 -0.65 -17.42
N SER A 103 1.70 0.14 -18.40
CA SER A 103 1.68 -0.31 -19.80
C SER A 103 2.76 0.31 -20.69
N ARG A 104 3.39 -0.56 -21.50
CA ARG A 104 4.40 -0.14 -22.47
C ARG A 104 3.78 0.52 -23.70
N VAL A 105 4.60 1.27 -24.42
CA VAL A 105 4.25 1.70 -25.78
C VAL A 105 4.15 0.44 -26.67
N SER A 106 3.07 0.36 -27.45
CA SER A 106 2.84 -0.75 -28.39
C SER A 106 4.02 -0.86 -29.36
N GLY A 107 4.68 -2.03 -29.42
CA GLY A 107 5.85 -2.28 -30.27
C GLY A 107 7.19 -2.51 -29.53
N GLY A 108 7.25 -2.37 -28.20
CA GLY A 108 8.44 -2.70 -27.41
C GLY A 108 8.62 -4.21 -27.20
N SER A 109 9.69 -4.78 -27.76
CA SER A 109 9.95 -6.24 -27.85
C SER A 109 10.60 -6.90 -26.61
N SER A 110 10.72 -6.19 -25.49
CA SER A 110 11.46 -6.68 -24.32
C SER A 110 10.54 -7.07 -23.16
N HIS A 111 10.77 -8.27 -22.60
CA HIS A 111 10.19 -8.76 -21.34
C HIS A 111 10.77 -8.08 -20.09
N LEU A 112 11.63 -7.06 -20.23
CA LEU A 112 12.17 -6.29 -19.12
C LEU A 112 11.37 -4.99 -18.98
N TYR A 113 10.83 -4.71 -17.80
CA TYR A 113 9.97 -3.57 -17.49
C TYR A 113 10.19 -3.21 -16.03
N GLY A 114 10.06 -1.95 -15.67
CA GLY A 114 10.34 -1.49 -14.32
C GLY A 114 10.29 0.04 -14.16
N ASP A 115 10.51 0.54 -12.95
CA ASP A 115 10.69 -0.27 -11.73
C ASP A 115 9.33 -0.52 -11.07
N GLY A 116 8.52 0.53 -10.98
CA GLY A 116 7.12 0.43 -10.60
C GLY A 116 6.58 1.76 -10.10
N PHE A 117 5.57 1.68 -9.24
CA PHE A 117 4.94 2.83 -8.62
C PHE A 117 4.51 2.53 -7.19
N ALA A 118 4.23 3.59 -6.43
CA ALA A 118 3.91 3.51 -5.03
C ALA A 118 2.71 4.39 -4.68
N ILE A 119 1.91 3.92 -3.73
CA ILE A 119 0.83 4.66 -3.10
C ILE A 119 1.26 4.95 -1.66
N TRP A 120 1.03 6.18 -1.21
CA TRP A 120 1.53 6.69 0.04
C TRP A 120 0.43 7.22 0.94
N LEU A 121 0.54 6.93 2.23
CA LEU A 121 -0.18 7.58 3.32
C LEU A 121 0.86 8.00 4.36
N THR A 122 1.44 9.19 4.19
CA THR A 122 2.64 9.64 4.93
C THR A 122 2.46 11.04 5.53
N ASP A 123 3.24 11.38 6.54
CA ASP A 123 3.16 12.68 7.24
C ASP A 123 3.72 13.87 6.43
N THR A 124 4.55 13.58 5.44
CA THR A 124 5.14 14.52 4.49
C THR A 124 4.64 14.24 3.08
N ARG A 125 4.89 15.16 2.14
CA ARG A 125 4.44 15.03 0.75
C ARG A 125 5.42 15.68 -0.21
N ALA A 126 5.39 15.24 -1.47
CA ALA A 126 6.12 15.86 -2.57
C ALA A 126 7.63 16.06 -2.31
N GLN A 127 8.25 15.12 -1.59
CA GLN A 127 9.69 15.04 -1.42
C GLN A 127 10.22 13.94 -2.35
N PRO A 128 10.95 14.28 -3.43
CA PRO A 128 11.52 13.28 -4.32
C PRO A 128 12.60 12.46 -3.62
N GLY A 129 12.77 11.21 -4.06
CA GLY A 129 13.82 10.33 -3.54
C GLY A 129 13.88 8.99 -4.27
N PRO A 130 14.69 8.05 -3.76
CA PRO A 130 14.98 6.80 -4.45
C PRO A 130 13.87 5.76 -4.35
N VAL A 131 12.90 5.91 -3.44
CA VAL A 131 11.88 4.88 -3.19
C VAL A 131 10.69 5.13 -4.10
N PHE A 132 10.69 4.51 -5.28
CA PHE A 132 9.67 4.68 -6.32
C PHE A 132 9.37 6.17 -6.63
N GLY A 133 10.39 7.02 -6.55
CA GLY A 133 10.30 8.47 -6.81
C GLY A 133 9.94 9.34 -5.59
N SER A 134 9.79 8.74 -4.40
CA SER A 134 9.58 9.42 -3.13
C SER A 134 10.78 9.30 -2.19
N VAL A 135 10.80 10.14 -1.15
CA VAL A 135 11.82 10.16 -0.11
C VAL A 135 11.94 8.81 0.62
N ASP A 136 13.17 8.43 0.95
CA ASP A 136 13.46 7.29 1.83
C ASP A 136 13.27 7.68 3.30
N ASN A 137 13.22 6.71 4.22
CA ASN A 137 13.04 6.95 5.66
C ASN A 137 11.75 7.76 5.94
N PHE A 138 10.66 7.44 5.26
CA PHE A 138 9.37 8.09 5.44
C PHE A 138 8.70 7.67 6.76
N VAL A 139 7.72 8.46 7.21
CA VAL A 139 6.83 8.09 8.33
C VAL A 139 5.43 7.85 7.76
N GLY A 140 4.91 6.64 7.94
CA GLY A 140 3.57 6.26 7.46
C GLY A 140 3.56 4.94 6.70
N LEU A 141 2.70 4.83 5.69
CA LEU A 141 2.54 3.62 4.87
C LEU A 141 2.95 3.88 3.43
N GLY A 142 3.78 2.98 2.90
CA GLY A 142 4.01 2.82 1.46
C GLY A 142 3.41 1.51 0.99
N ILE A 143 2.61 1.55 -0.08
CA ILE A 143 2.19 0.37 -0.84
C ILE A 143 2.91 0.41 -2.17
N PHE A 144 3.83 -0.53 -2.38
CA PHE A 144 4.67 -0.64 -3.55
C PHE A 144 4.08 -1.64 -4.52
N ILE A 145 3.93 -1.23 -5.78
CA ILE A 145 3.59 -2.11 -6.89
C ILE A 145 4.87 -2.25 -7.71
N ASP A 146 5.66 -3.23 -7.31
CA ASP A 146 6.95 -3.52 -7.90
C ASP A 146 6.78 -4.43 -9.12
N THR A 147 7.33 -3.99 -10.25
CA THR A 147 7.21 -4.70 -11.52
C THR A 147 8.53 -5.31 -11.98
N TYR A 148 9.63 -5.06 -11.26
CA TYR A 148 10.95 -5.53 -11.63
C TYR A 148 11.63 -6.23 -10.44
N ALA A 149 12.18 -7.42 -10.68
CA ALA A 149 12.92 -8.14 -9.64
C ALA A 149 14.39 -7.71 -9.64
N ASN A 150 14.81 -6.94 -8.63
CA ASN A 150 16.21 -6.56 -8.43
C ASN A 150 17.04 -7.72 -7.84
N ALA A 151 16.40 -8.64 -7.10
CA ALA A 151 17.02 -9.86 -6.57
C ALA A 151 16.25 -11.14 -6.94
N ARG A 152 16.82 -12.29 -6.58
CA ARG A 152 16.15 -13.59 -6.75
C ARG A 152 15.20 -13.83 -5.59
N HIS A 153 13.93 -14.05 -5.92
CA HIS A 153 12.88 -14.34 -4.94
C HIS A 153 12.16 -15.66 -5.25
N THR A 154 11.49 -16.21 -4.24
CA THR A 154 10.62 -17.41 -4.39
C THR A 154 9.23 -17.08 -4.93
N TYR A 155 8.90 -15.79 -4.99
CA TYR A 155 7.61 -15.26 -5.45
C TYR A 155 7.72 -14.60 -6.83
N ALA A 156 6.57 -14.37 -7.45
CA ALA A 156 6.48 -13.77 -8.78
C ALA A 156 6.26 -12.26 -8.73
N PHE A 157 6.63 -11.58 -9.82
CA PHE A 157 6.35 -10.16 -10.07
C PHE A 157 5.26 -10.02 -11.15
N PRO A 158 4.42 -8.97 -11.13
CA PRO A 158 4.44 -7.85 -10.17
C PRO A 158 4.09 -8.24 -8.72
N ARG A 159 4.77 -7.58 -7.77
CA ARG A 159 4.56 -7.75 -6.32
C ARG A 159 3.93 -6.49 -5.75
N ILE A 160 2.85 -6.67 -5.00
CA ILE A 160 2.20 -5.61 -4.24
C ILE A 160 2.60 -5.82 -2.79
N MET A 161 3.37 -4.89 -2.23
CA MET A 161 3.93 -5.00 -0.88
C MET A 161 3.61 -3.75 -0.06
N GLY A 162 3.22 -3.93 1.19
CA GLY A 162 3.06 -2.84 2.15
C GLY A 162 4.28 -2.72 3.08
N MET A 163 4.71 -1.49 3.36
CA MET A 163 5.76 -1.17 4.33
C MET A 163 5.30 -0.05 5.26
N LEU A 164 5.54 -0.22 6.56
CA LEU A 164 5.42 0.87 7.53
C LEU A 164 6.77 1.56 7.69
N GLY A 165 6.79 2.86 7.46
CA GLY A 165 7.94 3.72 7.69
C GLY A 165 7.89 4.34 9.08
N ASP A 166 9.01 4.28 9.80
CA ASP A 166 9.22 4.82 11.15
C ASP A 166 10.08 6.09 11.16
N GLY A 167 10.42 6.64 9.98
CA GLY A 167 11.29 7.79 9.83
C GLY A 167 12.79 7.47 9.87
N LYS A 168 13.18 6.21 9.97
CA LYS A 168 14.58 5.79 10.19
C LYS A 168 15.01 4.58 9.36
N THR A 169 14.08 3.69 9.06
CA THR A 169 14.33 2.45 8.34
C THR A 169 14.31 2.73 6.84
N SER A 170 15.47 2.55 6.21
CA SER A 170 15.60 2.65 4.76
C SER A 170 14.90 1.50 4.03
N TYR A 171 14.38 1.81 2.84
CA TYR A 171 13.90 0.80 1.89
C TYR A 171 15.06 0.01 1.27
N ASP A 172 14.99 -1.32 1.32
CA ASP A 172 15.96 -2.24 0.74
C ASP A 172 15.74 -2.40 -0.77
N LEU A 173 16.16 -1.39 -1.54
CA LEU A 173 16.03 -1.39 -3.00
C LEU A 173 16.73 -2.59 -3.66
N GLY A 174 17.86 -3.03 -3.08
CA GLY A 174 18.66 -4.13 -3.63
C GLY A 174 17.96 -5.49 -3.56
N ASN A 175 17.03 -5.68 -2.62
CA ASN A 175 16.26 -6.91 -2.45
C ASN A 175 14.74 -6.68 -2.51
N ASP A 176 14.29 -5.70 -3.28
CA ASP A 176 12.86 -5.44 -3.54
C ASP A 176 12.04 -5.23 -2.25
N GLY A 177 12.65 -4.61 -1.24
CA GLY A 177 12.01 -4.32 0.05
C GLY A 177 11.69 -5.55 0.91
N ALA A 178 12.26 -6.73 0.61
CA ALA A 178 11.92 -7.98 1.30
C ALA A 178 12.13 -7.91 2.83
N SER A 179 13.13 -7.16 3.29
CA SER A 179 13.38 -6.94 4.72
C SER A 179 12.43 -5.92 5.36
N ASN A 180 11.72 -5.14 4.55
CA ASN A 180 10.76 -4.12 4.98
C ASN A 180 9.29 -4.58 4.90
N GLU A 181 9.04 -5.80 4.40
CA GLU A 181 7.70 -6.30 4.10
C GLU A 181 6.84 -6.41 5.37
N LEU A 182 5.76 -5.63 5.41
CA LEU A 182 4.67 -5.83 6.37
C LEU A 182 3.79 -7.01 5.93
N ALA A 183 3.40 -7.00 4.65
CA ALA A 183 2.67 -8.05 3.97
C ALA A 183 2.71 -7.81 2.46
N ALA A 184 2.52 -8.86 1.66
CA ALA A 184 2.54 -8.75 0.21
C ALA A 184 1.73 -9.85 -0.49
N CYS A 185 1.42 -9.60 -1.76
CA CYS A 185 0.94 -10.62 -2.69
C CYS A 185 1.57 -10.45 -4.07
N SER A 186 1.56 -11.53 -4.87
CA SER A 186 1.91 -11.49 -6.29
C SER A 186 0.64 -11.46 -7.12
N ALA A 187 0.54 -10.54 -8.08
CA ALA A 187 -0.63 -10.44 -8.95
C ALA A 187 -0.21 -10.05 -10.37
N ASN A 188 -0.70 -10.79 -11.36
CA ASN A 188 -0.48 -10.46 -12.76
C ASN A 188 -1.44 -9.35 -13.22
N ILE A 189 -1.06 -8.12 -12.90
CA ILE A 189 -1.80 -6.87 -13.17
C ILE A 189 -1.40 -6.22 -14.51
N ARG A 190 -0.61 -6.93 -15.34
CA ARG A 190 -0.20 -6.42 -16.66
C ARG A 190 -1.07 -7.05 -17.74
N LYS A 191 -1.43 -6.25 -18.76
CA LYS A 191 -2.26 -6.67 -19.90
C LYS A 191 -3.60 -7.28 -19.47
N THR A 192 -4.24 -6.69 -18.46
CA THR A 192 -5.60 -7.07 -18.04
C THR A 192 -6.62 -6.63 -19.08
N GLU A 193 -7.67 -7.43 -19.29
CA GLU A 193 -8.78 -7.08 -20.19
C GLU A 193 -9.69 -5.99 -19.60
N ILE A 194 -9.66 -5.84 -18.27
CA ILE A 194 -10.40 -4.84 -17.51
C ILE A 194 -9.47 -3.78 -16.91
N ALA A 195 -10.06 -2.68 -16.45
CA ALA A 195 -9.35 -1.71 -15.62
C ALA A 195 -8.87 -2.36 -14.31
N THR A 196 -7.57 -2.21 -14.04
CA THR A 196 -6.98 -2.70 -12.79
C THR A 196 -7.27 -1.68 -11.69
N LYS A 197 -7.80 -2.16 -10.55
CA LYS A 197 -8.03 -1.32 -9.37
C LYS A 197 -7.38 -1.90 -8.13
N LEU A 198 -6.87 -1.04 -7.27
CA LEU A 198 -6.50 -1.35 -5.90
C LEU A 198 -7.50 -0.68 -4.95
N LYS A 199 -7.97 -1.42 -3.97
CA LYS A 199 -8.78 -0.90 -2.87
C LYS A 199 -8.02 -1.08 -1.57
N LEU A 200 -7.73 0.04 -0.92
CA LEU A 200 -7.10 0.10 0.40
C LEU A 200 -8.18 0.50 1.40
N THR A 201 -8.44 -0.37 2.37
CA THR A 201 -9.39 -0.11 3.45
C THR A 201 -8.61 -0.08 4.76
N TYR A 202 -8.67 1.05 5.46
CA TYR A 202 -8.06 1.22 6.77
C TYR A 202 -9.13 1.53 7.81
N PHE A 203 -9.23 0.66 8.80
CA PHE A 203 -9.99 0.91 10.03
C PHE A 203 -9.02 1.15 11.17
N LYS A 204 -9.07 2.38 11.71
CA LYS A 204 -8.15 2.85 12.74
C LYS A 204 -8.02 1.85 13.88
N ASP A 205 -6.77 1.49 14.19
CA ASP A 205 -6.36 0.60 15.28
C ASP A 205 -6.99 -0.82 15.22
N GLU A 206 -7.52 -1.21 14.06
CA GLU A 206 -8.13 -2.52 13.83
C GLU A 206 -7.47 -3.28 12.70
N TYR A 207 -7.53 -2.77 11.46
CA TYR A 207 -6.92 -3.44 10.31
C TYR A 207 -6.65 -2.52 9.11
N LEU A 208 -5.68 -2.93 8.31
CA LEU A 208 -5.40 -2.47 6.95
C LEU A 208 -5.63 -3.64 6.01
N ASN A 209 -6.50 -3.47 5.01
CA ASN A 209 -6.79 -4.45 3.98
C ASN A 209 -6.49 -3.87 2.60
N VAL A 210 -5.84 -4.68 1.76
CA VAL A 210 -5.57 -4.35 0.35
C VAL A 210 -6.20 -5.42 -0.52
N GLN A 211 -7.04 -4.99 -1.47
CA GLN A 211 -7.67 -5.84 -2.46
C GLN A 211 -7.37 -5.33 -3.88
N LEU A 212 -7.39 -6.25 -4.84
CA LEU A 212 -7.13 -5.97 -6.24
C LEU A 212 -8.30 -6.45 -7.11
N GLN A 213 -8.69 -5.63 -8.07
CA GLN A 213 -9.58 -6.01 -9.16
C GLN A 213 -8.73 -6.09 -10.44
N TYR A 214 -8.54 -7.29 -10.98
CA TYR A 214 -7.77 -7.51 -12.21
C TYR A 214 -8.20 -8.75 -13.02
N LYS A 215 -9.01 -9.63 -12.43
CA LYS A 215 -9.52 -10.87 -13.04
C LYS A 215 -10.89 -10.69 -13.69
N GLY A 216 -11.77 -9.94 -13.06
CA GLY A 216 -13.14 -9.69 -13.50
C GLY A 216 -13.66 -8.33 -13.00
N TRP A 217 -14.66 -7.78 -13.69
CA TRP A 217 -15.29 -6.53 -13.27
C TRP A 217 -16.01 -6.73 -11.93
N ASP A 218 -15.71 -5.87 -10.96
CA ASP A 218 -16.18 -5.97 -9.57
C ASP A 218 -15.78 -7.28 -8.85
N GLU A 219 -14.78 -8.01 -9.39
CA GLU A 219 -14.18 -9.17 -8.75
C GLU A 219 -12.97 -8.74 -7.92
N TRP A 220 -13.17 -8.56 -6.61
CA TRP A 220 -12.12 -8.18 -5.68
C TRP A 220 -11.39 -9.41 -5.13
N THR A 221 -10.11 -9.56 -5.48
CA THR A 221 -9.20 -10.55 -4.88
C THR A 221 -8.46 -9.90 -3.72
N GLU A 222 -8.51 -10.50 -2.53
CA GLU A 222 -7.68 -10.07 -1.40
C GLU A 222 -6.19 -10.24 -1.71
N CYS A 223 -5.40 -9.19 -1.46
CA CYS A 223 -3.95 -9.24 -1.52
C CYS A 223 -3.39 -9.55 -0.14
N PHE A 224 -3.70 -8.72 0.86
CA PHE A 224 -3.36 -8.98 2.25
C PHE A 224 -4.24 -8.19 3.22
N THR A 225 -4.31 -8.68 4.46
CA THR A 225 -4.89 -7.99 5.62
C THR A 225 -3.90 -8.02 6.77
N VAL A 226 -3.66 -6.87 7.38
CA VAL A 226 -2.78 -6.70 8.53
C VAL A 226 -3.58 -6.09 9.67
N HIS A 227 -3.48 -6.68 10.85
CA HIS A 227 -4.15 -6.20 12.06
C HIS A 227 -3.22 -5.35 12.93
N ASP A 228 -3.81 -4.57 13.82
CA ASP A 228 -3.07 -3.76 14.81
C ASP A 228 -2.05 -2.79 14.16
N VAL A 229 -2.37 -2.31 12.95
CA VAL A 229 -1.61 -1.28 12.23
C VAL A 229 -2.05 0.10 12.70
N SER A 230 -1.09 0.97 12.99
CA SER A 230 -1.33 2.38 13.28
C SER A 230 -0.68 3.27 12.24
N LEU A 231 -1.49 4.09 11.56
CA LEU A 231 -1.05 5.07 10.59
C LEU A 231 -1.02 6.48 11.22
N PRO A 232 -0.25 7.43 10.64
CA PRO A 232 -0.31 8.83 11.07
C PRO A 232 -1.75 9.35 11.12
N ASN A 233 -2.09 10.21 12.08
CA ASN A 233 -3.47 10.68 12.26
C ASN A 233 -3.98 11.57 11.12
N SER A 234 -3.08 12.18 10.35
CA SER A 234 -3.42 13.10 9.26
C SER A 234 -2.43 12.96 8.11
N PRO A 235 -2.40 11.78 7.44
CA PRO A 235 -1.44 11.53 6.38
C PRO A 235 -1.86 12.25 5.09
N TYR A 236 -0.90 12.60 4.26
CA TYR A 236 -1.12 12.95 2.88
C TYR A 236 -1.26 11.70 2.03
N LEU A 237 -2.18 11.74 1.06
CA LEU A 237 -2.31 10.72 0.02
C LEU A 237 -1.37 11.06 -1.13
N GLY A 238 -0.50 10.12 -1.48
CA GLY A 238 0.49 10.29 -2.54
C GLY A 238 0.53 9.13 -3.52
N PHE A 239 0.98 9.44 -4.72
CA PHE A 239 1.26 8.49 -5.78
C PHE A 239 2.58 8.89 -6.42
N THR A 240 3.52 7.96 -6.51
CA THR A 240 4.82 8.22 -7.14
C THR A 240 5.18 7.07 -8.05
N ALA A 241 5.99 7.33 -9.07
CA ALA A 241 6.54 6.28 -9.91
C ALA A 241 7.96 6.60 -10.31
N HIS A 242 8.73 5.53 -10.57
CA HIS A 242 10.13 5.62 -10.97
C HIS A 242 10.42 4.65 -12.11
N THR A 243 11.32 5.05 -13.01
CA THR A 243 11.91 4.18 -14.03
C THR A 243 13.43 4.26 -13.95
N GLY A 244 14.10 3.11 -13.82
CA GLY A 244 15.54 3.00 -13.87
C GLY A 244 16.06 2.80 -15.30
N ASP A 245 16.89 1.78 -15.49
CA ASP A 245 17.37 1.34 -16.81
C ASP A 245 16.25 0.72 -17.67
N VAL A 246 15.26 0.14 -16.99
CA VAL A 246 14.00 -0.32 -17.57
C VAL A 246 12.91 0.71 -17.30
N SER A 247 11.92 0.75 -18.20
CA SER A 247 10.83 1.72 -18.12
C SER A 247 9.47 1.12 -18.44
N ASP A 248 8.44 1.78 -17.91
CA ASP A 248 7.04 1.57 -18.24
C ASP A 248 6.27 2.92 -18.16
N ASN A 249 5.10 3.02 -18.79
CA ASN A 249 4.19 4.11 -18.46
C ASN A 249 3.43 3.75 -17.19
N HIS A 250 3.44 4.65 -16.21
CA HIS A 250 2.67 4.52 -14.98
C HIS A 250 1.58 5.59 -14.95
N GLU A 251 0.32 5.15 -15.01
CA GLU A 251 -0.89 5.97 -15.08
C GLU A 251 -1.83 5.68 -13.92
#